data_AF-A0A535CNF1-F1
#
_entry.id   AF-A0A535CNF1-F1
#
_cell.length_a   1.000
_cell.length_b   1.000
_cell.length_c   1.000
_cell.angle_alpha   90.00
_cell.angle_beta   90.00
_cell.angle_gamma   90.00
#
_symmetry.space_group_name_H-M   'P 1'
#
loop_
_entity.id
_entity.type
_entity.pdbx_description
1 polymer ?
#
loop_
_entity_poly.entity_id
_entity_poly.type
_entity_poly.pdbx_seq_one_letter_code
_entity_poly.pdbx_strand_id
1 'polypeptide(L)'
;MKRHEGEIEDFYELYHEGTDPMLASVTAPIPLSALPRESWIRRLVRGIGNFFATIIKKINQLLGLALAVVLLLLFTRFILLFFGLTLSEFVYWVFFVTAPLVAPFEHLLPTLPYDGYSIDASTLVAILVYALAVTIVRQFLKVLVQRPF
;
A
#
# COMPACT_ATOMS: atom_id res chain seq x y z
N MET A 1 -70.14 -49.26 30.43
CA MET A 1 -68.69 -49.32 30.18
C MET A 1 -68.41 -48.99 28.72
N LYS A 2 -68.72 -47.75 28.28
CA LYS A 2 -68.56 -47.22 26.91
C LYS A 2 -68.50 -45.68 26.95
N ARG A 3 -67.66 -45.12 27.83
CA ARG A 3 -67.53 -43.66 27.99
C ARG A 3 -66.08 -43.17 28.12
N HIS A 4 -65.11 -44.05 27.94
CA HIS A 4 -63.69 -43.73 28.06
C HIS A 4 -62.90 -43.91 26.75
N GLU A 5 -63.53 -44.36 25.66
CA GLU A 5 -62.84 -44.45 24.35
C GLU A 5 -62.84 -43.12 23.58
N GLY A 6 -63.88 -42.28 23.73
CA GLY A 6 -63.97 -41.01 23.01
C GLY A 6 -62.98 -39.93 23.47
N GLU A 7 -62.61 -39.91 24.76
CA GLU A 7 -61.62 -38.95 25.28
C GLU A 7 -60.19 -39.25 24.82
N ILE A 8 -59.90 -40.51 24.47
CA ILE A 8 -58.56 -40.93 24.07
C ILE A 8 -58.30 -40.56 22.61
N GLU A 9 -59.30 -40.67 21.73
CA GLU A 9 -59.19 -40.20 20.34
C GLU A 9 -59.04 -38.67 20.26
N ASP A 10 -59.81 -37.91 21.06
CA ASP A 10 -59.66 -36.45 21.17
C ASP A 10 -58.26 -36.04 21.67
N PHE A 11 -57.67 -36.83 22.57
CA PHE A 11 -56.34 -36.55 23.10
C PHE A 11 -55.24 -36.80 22.05
N TYR A 12 -55.40 -37.78 21.15
CA TYR A 12 -54.43 -38.04 20.09
C TYR A 12 -54.56 -37.07 18.91
N GLU A 13 -55.76 -36.55 18.60
CA GLU A 13 -55.92 -35.48 17.59
C GLU A 13 -55.26 -34.17 18.04
N LEU A 14 -55.28 -33.85 19.34
CA LEU A 14 -54.68 -32.63 19.88
C LEU A 14 -53.15 -32.56 19.73
N TYR A 15 -52.47 -33.71 19.62
CA TYR A 15 -51.01 -33.76 19.43
C TYR A 15 -50.57 -33.82 17.96
N HIS A 16 -51.52 -33.86 17.02
CA HIS A 16 -51.26 -33.73 15.59
C HIS A 16 -51.50 -32.31 15.07
N GLU A 17 -51.45 -31.32 15.95
CA GLU A 17 -51.25 -29.94 15.55
C GLU A 17 -49.84 -29.83 14.96
N GLY A 18 -49.77 -29.83 13.63
CA GLY A 18 -48.54 -29.83 12.87
C GLY A 18 -47.56 -28.83 13.44
N THR A 19 -46.31 -29.26 13.66
CA THR A 19 -45.17 -28.38 13.97
C THR A 19 -44.78 -27.48 12.79
N ASP A 20 -45.69 -27.30 11.84
CA ASP A 20 -45.55 -26.34 10.77
C ASP A 20 -45.73 -24.94 11.38
N PRO A 21 -44.72 -24.06 11.25
CA PRO A 21 -44.83 -22.71 11.76
C PRO A 21 -46.01 -22.02 11.06
N MET A 22 -47.05 -21.65 11.82
CA MET A 22 -48.20 -20.86 11.32
C MET A 22 -47.78 -19.53 10.66
N LEU A 23 -46.53 -19.13 10.88
CA LEU A 23 -45.87 -18.00 10.26
C LEU A 23 -44.65 -18.48 9.47
N ALA A 24 -44.86 -19.23 8.38
CA ALA A 24 -43.81 -19.52 7.40
C ALA A 24 -43.10 -18.23 6.90
N SER A 25 -43.73 -17.06 7.06
CA SER A 25 -43.20 -15.73 6.75
C SER A 25 -42.10 -15.23 7.70
N VAL A 26 -42.00 -15.75 8.93
CA VAL A 26 -40.99 -15.32 9.91
C VAL A 26 -39.63 -15.97 9.64
N THR A 27 -39.63 -17.17 9.06
CA THR A 27 -38.43 -17.89 8.58
C THR A 27 -38.26 -17.85 7.06
N ALA A 28 -39.14 -17.16 6.34
CA ALA A 28 -39.00 -17.00 4.90
C ALA A 28 -37.71 -16.23 4.59
N PRO A 29 -36.95 -16.64 3.55
CA PRO A 29 -35.81 -15.86 3.07
C PRO A 29 -36.28 -14.44 2.77
N ILE A 30 -35.53 -13.44 3.26
CA ILE A 30 -35.83 -12.02 3.03
C ILE A 30 -36.05 -11.81 1.51
N PRO A 31 -37.19 -11.26 1.07
CA PRO A 31 -37.44 -11.07 -0.35
C PRO A 31 -36.36 -10.15 -0.93
N LEU A 32 -35.83 -10.49 -2.11
CA LEU A 32 -34.77 -9.74 -2.80
C LEU A 32 -35.10 -8.24 -2.99
N SER A 33 -36.38 -7.88 -2.97
CA SER A 33 -36.89 -6.51 -3.02
C SER A 33 -36.76 -5.72 -1.71
N ALA A 34 -36.63 -6.41 -0.56
CA ALA A 34 -36.43 -5.81 0.76
C ALA A 34 -34.94 -5.62 1.11
N LEU A 35 -34.03 -6.14 0.28
CA LEU A 35 -32.61 -5.82 0.42
C LEU A 35 -32.38 -4.34 0.05
N PRO A 36 -31.56 -3.60 0.80
CA PRO A 36 -31.25 -2.21 0.46
C PRO A 36 -30.67 -2.17 -0.95
N ARG A 37 -31.37 -1.51 -1.88
CA ARG A 37 -30.90 -1.29 -3.24
C ARG A 37 -29.51 -0.67 -3.15
N GLU A 38 -28.46 -1.42 -3.51
CA GLU A 38 -27.09 -0.89 -3.52
C GLU A 38 -27.11 0.38 -4.37
N SER A 39 -27.00 1.53 -3.70
CA SER A 39 -27.00 2.82 -4.37
C SER A 39 -25.82 2.81 -5.33
N TRP A 40 -26.09 3.00 -6.61
CA TRP A 40 -25.09 3.10 -7.67
C TRP A 40 -23.89 4.01 -7.30
N ILE A 41 -24.13 5.01 -6.45
CA ILE A 41 -23.12 5.87 -5.81
C ILE A 41 -22.01 5.08 -5.08
N ARG A 42 -22.34 4.03 -4.32
CA ARG A 42 -21.33 3.20 -3.62
C ARG A 42 -20.45 2.44 -4.60
N ARG A 43 -20.99 2.02 -5.74
CA ARG A 43 -20.21 1.35 -6.80
C ARG A 43 -19.24 2.33 -7.47
N LEU A 44 -19.68 3.55 -7.73
CA LEU A 44 -18.80 4.61 -8.22
C LEU A 44 -17.71 4.99 -7.22
N VAL A 45 -18.04 5.21 -5.96
CA VAL A 45 -17.07 5.57 -4.91
C VAL A 45 -16.01 4.47 -4.74
N ARG A 46 -16.41 3.19 -4.77
CA ARG A 46 -15.47 2.05 -4.77
C ARG A 46 -14.58 2.04 -6.00
N GLY A 47 -15.15 2.28 -7.18
CA GLY A 47 -14.39 2.39 -8.43
C GLY A 47 -13.31 3.46 -8.33
N ILE A 48 -13.69 4.69 -7.96
CA ILE A 48 -12.79 5.83 -7.78
C ILE A 48 -11.68 5.52 -6.77
N GLY A 49 -12.02 4.95 -5.62
CA GLY A 49 -11.03 4.53 -4.61
C GLY A 49 -10.01 3.53 -5.15
N ASN A 50 -10.47 2.53 -5.92
CA ASN A 50 -9.59 1.53 -6.54
C ASN A 50 -8.65 2.14 -7.61
N PHE A 51 -9.12 3.13 -8.38
CA PHE A 51 -8.28 3.87 -9.31
C PHE A 51 -7.18 4.65 -8.59
N PHE A 52 -7.52 5.43 -7.55
CA PHE A 52 -6.54 6.17 -6.75
C PHE A 52 -5.54 5.24 -6.06
N ALA A 53 -5.99 4.13 -5.48
CA ALA A 53 -5.12 3.13 -4.88
C ALA A 53 -4.11 2.55 -5.89
N THR A 54 -4.57 2.30 -7.13
CA THR A 54 -3.71 1.80 -8.21
C THR A 54 -2.67 2.85 -8.62
N ILE A 55 -3.09 4.13 -8.75
CA ILE A 55 -2.19 5.24 -9.07
C ILE A 55 -1.12 5.40 -7.99
N ILE A 56 -1.51 5.42 -6.70
CA ILE A 56 -0.56 5.56 -5.59
C ILE A 56 0.42 4.38 -5.57
N LYS A 57 -0.06 3.15 -5.84
CA LYS A 57 0.82 1.97 -5.95
C LYS A 57 1.84 2.13 -7.08
N LYS A 58 1.44 2.68 -8.24
CA LYS A 58 2.35 2.97 -9.36
C LYS A 58 3.35 4.05 -9.02
N ILE A 59 2.93 5.14 -8.37
CA ILE A 59 3.82 6.20 -7.89
C ILE A 59 4.86 5.61 -6.93
N ASN A 60 4.47 4.78 -5.97
CA ASN A 60 5.39 4.13 -5.04
C ASN A 60 6.41 3.20 -5.74
N GLN A 61 6.02 2.54 -6.84
CA GLN A 61 6.94 1.75 -7.68
C GLN A 61 7.95 2.66 -8.39
N LEU A 62 7.49 3.77 -8.99
CA LEU A 62 8.34 4.73 -9.66
C LEU A 62 9.32 5.43 -8.70
N LEU A 63 8.88 5.78 -7.50
CA LEU A 63 9.76 6.31 -6.45
C LEU A 63 10.87 5.32 -6.08
N GLY A 64 10.54 4.03 -6.00
CA GLY A 64 11.54 2.97 -5.75
C GLY A 64 12.57 2.87 -6.87
N LEU A 65 12.12 2.92 -8.13
CA LEU A 65 13.01 2.91 -9.29
C LEU A 65 13.89 4.16 -9.34
N ALA A 66 13.28 5.34 -9.15
CA ALA A 66 13.99 6.62 -9.12
C ALA A 66 15.06 6.64 -8.02
N LEU A 67 14.73 6.14 -6.82
CA LEU A 67 15.71 5.99 -5.74
C LEU A 67 16.87 5.08 -6.16
N ALA A 68 16.59 3.92 -6.76
CA ALA A 68 17.63 3.01 -7.21
C ALA A 68 18.57 3.67 -8.23
N VAL A 69 18.02 4.43 -9.18
CA VAL A 69 18.80 5.19 -10.18
C VAL A 69 19.64 6.28 -9.51
N VAL A 70 19.05 7.07 -8.60
CA VAL A 70 19.76 8.12 -7.86
C VAL A 70 20.90 7.52 -7.04
N LEU A 71 20.65 6.44 -6.30
CA LEU A 71 21.67 5.76 -5.50
C LEU A 71 22.78 5.19 -6.38
N LEU A 72 22.44 4.58 -7.51
CA LEU A 72 23.43 4.08 -8.48
C LEU A 72 24.33 5.21 -9.00
N LEU A 73 23.74 6.35 -9.38
CA LEU A 73 24.46 7.51 -9.86
C LEU A 73 25.37 8.12 -8.79
N LEU A 74 24.86 8.32 -7.57
CA LEU A 74 25.64 8.86 -6.46
C LEU A 74 26.75 7.91 -6.01
N PHE A 75 26.49 6.60 -6.00
CA PHE A 75 27.50 5.60 -5.72
C PHE A 75 28.58 5.56 -6.80
N THR A 76 28.19 5.67 -8.07
CA THR A 76 29.15 5.80 -9.19
C THR A 76 30.00 7.05 -9.02
N ARG A 77 29.39 8.22 -8.74
CA ARG A 77 30.12 9.46 -8.42
C ARG A 77 31.11 9.25 -7.27
N PHE A 78 30.67 8.59 -6.19
CA PHE A 78 31.51 8.31 -5.03
C PHE A 78 32.73 7.47 -5.41
N ILE A 79 32.56 6.39 -6.19
CA ILE A 79 33.66 5.56 -6.68
C ILE A 79 34.62 6.38 -7.55
N LEU A 80 34.10 7.17 -8.48
CA LEU A 80 34.92 7.99 -9.39
C LEU A 80 35.77 9.01 -8.60
N LEU A 81 35.19 9.69 -7.61
CA LEU A 81 35.91 10.59 -6.70
C LEU A 81 36.94 9.84 -5.85
N PHE A 82 36.55 8.69 -5.32
CA PHE A 82 37.41 7.87 -4.46
C PHE A 82 38.72 7.52 -5.17
N PHE A 83 38.64 7.07 -6.42
CA PHE A 83 39.81 6.74 -7.25
C PHE A 83 40.42 7.94 -8.00
N GLY A 84 39.92 9.16 -7.82
CA GLY A 84 40.43 10.34 -8.51
C GLY A 84 40.29 10.29 -10.04
N LEU A 85 39.30 9.56 -10.55
CA LEU A 85 39.08 9.40 -11.99
C LEU A 85 38.34 10.63 -12.53
N THR A 86 38.96 11.35 -13.48
CA THR A 86 38.42 12.62 -14.02
C THR A 86 38.49 12.75 -15.55
N LEU A 87 39.18 11.85 -16.25
CA LEU A 87 39.60 12.06 -17.64
C LEU A 87 38.57 11.68 -18.72
N SER A 88 37.50 10.97 -18.37
CA SER A 88 36.55 10.43 -19.36
C SER A 88 35.28 11.30 -19.48
N GLU A 89 34.72 11.42 -20.69
CA GLU A 89 33.43 12.09 -20.92
C GLU A 89 32.29 11.47 -20.10
N PHE A 90 32.33 10.14 -19.90
CA PHE A 90 31.38 9.44 -19.03
C PHE A 90 31.43 9.97 -17.59
N VAL A 91 32.64 10.19 -17.09
CA VAL A 91 32.87 10.72 -15.74
C VAL A 91 32.30 12.13 -15.63
N TYR A 92 32.62 13.00 -16.58
CA TYR A 92 32.05 14.35 -16.64
C TYR A 92 30.52 14.34 -16.63
N TRP A 93 29.90 13.46 -17.43
CA TRP A 93 28.44 13.32 -17.46
C TRP A 93 27.86 12.88 -16.11
N VAL A 94 28.48 11.92 -15.42
CA VAL A 94 28.05 11.50 -14.08
C VAL A 94 28.12 12.67 -13.10
N PHE A 95 29.23 13.43 -13.09
CA PHE A 95 29.38 14.60 -12.22
C PHE A 95 28.35 15.69 -12.52
N PHE A 96 28.08 15.96 -13.80
CA PHE A 96 27.10 16.95 -14.22
C PHE A 96 25.69 16.60 -13.73
N VAL A 97 25.25 15.35 -13.91
CA VAL A 97 23.91 14.91 -13.48
C VAL A 97 23.78 14.87 -11.96
N THR A 98 24.86 14.47 -11.26
CA THR A 98 24.83 14.32 -9.80
C THR A 98 25.13 15.59 -9.03
N ALA A 99 25.72 16.62 -9.65
CA ALA A 99 26.03 17.90 -9.02
C ALA A 99 24.82 18.53 -8.29
N PRO A 100 23.65 18.72 -8.92
CA PRO A 100 22.50 19.30 -8.22
C PRO A 100 21.96 18.41 -7.09
N LEU A 101 22.21 17.09 -7.15
CA LEU A 101 21.80 16.15 -6.10
C LEU A 101 22.68 16.26 -4.85
N VAL A 102 23.96 16.60 -5.02
CA VAL A 102 24.93 16.74 -3.91
C VAL A 102 25.05 18.18 -3.42
N ALA A 103 24.73 19.18 -4.27
CA ALA A 103 24.77 20.61 -3.96
C ALA A 103 24.23 21.01 -2.56
N PRO A 104 23.05 20.53 -2.09
CA PRO A 104 22.55 20.91 -0.76
C PRO A 104 23.37 20.35 0.41
N PHE A 105 24.27 19.40 0.15
CA PHE A 105 25.12 18.75 1.14
C PHE A 105 26.60 19.15 1.01
N GLU A 106 26.94 20.00 0.04
CA GLU A 106 28.30 20.51 -0.10
C GLU A 106 28.69 21.33 1.13
N HIS A 107 29.97 21.27 1.50
CA HIS A 107 30.55 21.97 2.64
C HIS A 107 30.00 21.56 4.03
N LEU A 108 29.18 20.52 4.12
CA LEU A 108 28.77 19.97 5.42
C LEU A 108 29.96 19.32 6.15
N LEU A 109 30.85 18.68 5.41
CA LEU A 109 32.04 18.01 5.93
C LEU A 109 33.22 18.27 4.98
N PRO A 110 34.44 18.42 5.52
CA PRO A 110 35.63 18.54 4.68
C PRO A 110 35.86 17.23 3.90
N THR A 111 36.40 17.36 2.69
CA THR A 111 36.91 16.20 1.95
C THR A 111 38.11 15.63 2.69
N LEU A 112 38.12 14.31 2.89
CA LEU A 112 39.16 13.62 3.63
C LEU A 112 40.11 12.94 2.63
N PRO A 113 41.31 13.50 2.39
CA PRO A 113 42.32 12.81 1.61
C PRO A 113 42.87 11.62 2.42
N TYR A 114 43.04 10.48 1.76
CA TYR A 114 43.59 9.26 2.37
C TYR A 114 44.46 8.51 1.36
N ASP A 115 45.79 8.58 1.51
CA ASP A 115 46.76 7.79 0.74
C ASP A 115 46.50 7.72 -0.79
N GLY A 116 46.29 8.88 -1.42
CA GLY A 116 45.98 8.99 -2.86
C GLY A 116 44.50 8.82 -3.23
N TYR A 117 43.65 8.42 -2.29
CA TYR A 117 42.19 8.39 -2.41
C TYR A 117 41.55 9.65 -1.82
N SER A 118 40.35 9.99 -2.30
CA SER A 118 39.57 11.13 -1.79
C SER A 118 38.18 10.70 -1.35
N ILE A 119 37.88 10.81 -0.05
CA ILE A 119 36.56 10.50 0.47
C ILE A 119 35.72 11.77 0.48
N ASP A 120 34.71 11.81 -0.39
CA ASP A 120 33.70 12.88 -0.40
C ASP A 120 32.53 12.53 0.53
N ALA A 121 32.61 13.05 1.75
CA ALA A 121 31.59 12.87 2.76
C ALA A 121 30.22 13.46 2.34
N SER A 122 30.20 14.51 1.51
CA SER A 122 28.96 15.13 1.01
C SER A 122 28.14 14.14 0.18
N THR A 123 28.82 13.38 -0.71
CA THR A 123 28.17 12.34 -1.52
C THR A 123 27.64 11.20 -0.65
N LEU A 124 28.36 10.78 0.40
CA LEU A 124 27.88 9.76 1.34
C LEU A 124 26.64 10.24 2.12
N VAL A 125 26.64 11.49 2.58
CA VAL A 125 25.48 12.09 3.24
C VAL A 125 24.29 12.15 2.28
N ALA A 126 24.50 12.54 1.02
CA ALA A 126 23.44 12.56 0.01
C ALA A 126 22.81 11.17 -0.19
N ILE A 127 23.64 10.12 -0.32
CA ILE A 127 23.17 8.72 -0.42
C ILE A 127 22.28 8.36 0.77
N LEU A 128 22.74 8.65 1.98
CA LEU A 128 21.99 8.34 3.21
C LEU A 128 20.67 9.10 3.28
N VAL A 129 20.68 10.42 3.03
CA VAL A 129 19.51 11.28 3.11
C VAL A 129 18.46 10.89 2.08
N TYR A 130 18.85 10.65 0.81
CA TYR A 130 17.91 10.23 -0.22
C TYR A 130 17.32 8.84 0.05
N ALA A 131 18.13 7.89 0.53
CA ALA A 131 17.64 6.58 0.95
C ALA A 131 16.57 6.69 2.04
N LEU A 132 16.81 7.51 3.06
CA LEU A 132 15.85 7.71 4.16
C LEU A 132 14.61 8.45 3.69
N ALA A 133 14.78 9.60 3.02
CA ALA A 133 13.68 10.45 2.59
C ALA A 133 12.70 9.70 1.67
N VAL A 134 13.20 9.02 0.64
CA VAL A 134 12.32 8.28 -0.28
C VAL A 134 11.68 7.09 0.43
N THR A 135 12.40 6.39 1.31
CA THR A 135 11.80 5.27 2.07
C THR A 135 10.66 5.74 2.97
N ILE A 136 10.81 6.88 3.65
CA ILE A 136 9.76 7.49 4.47
C ILE A 136 8.54 7.85 3.60
N VAL A 137 8.76 8.52 2.47
CA VAL A 137 7.67 8.89 1.54
C VAL A 137 6.94 7.65 1.02
N ARG A 138 7.68 6.61 0.62
CA ARG A 138 7.12 5.34 0.13
C ARG A 138 6.28 4.64 1.20
N GLN A 139 6.76 4.64 2.45
CA GLN A 139 6.02 4.06 3.57
C GLN A 139 4.76 4.85 3.88
N PHE A 140 4.84 6.18 3.85
CA PHE A 140 3.68 7.06 4.01
C PHE A 140 2.61 6.82 2.94
N LEU A 141 3.00 6.72 1.67
CA LEU A 141 2.09 6.39 0.56
C LEU A 141 1.41 5.02 0.75
N LYS A 142 2.15 4.03 1.27
CA LYS A 142 1.60 2.70 1.58
C LYS A 142 0.55 2.77 2.68
N VAL A 143 0.80 3.53 3.75
CA VAL A 143 -0.14 3.73 4.87
C VAL A 143 -1.40 4.45 4.40
N LEU A 144 -1.29 5.43 3.51
CA LEU A 144 -2.44 6.14 2.94
C LEU A 144 -3.39 5.23 2.17
N VAL A 145 -2.87 4.26 1.40
CA VAL A 145 -3.69 3.31 0.64
C VAL A 145 -4.35 2.27 1.54
N GLN A 146 -3.78 2.01 2.71
CA GLN A 146 -4.24 0.98 3.65
C GLN A 146 -5.43 1.41 4.53
N ARG A 147 -6.03 2.59 4.37
CA ARG A 147 -7.23 2.96 5.16
C ARG A 147 -8.52 2.49 4.48
N PRO A 148 -9.12 1.36 4.90
CA PRO A 148 -10.55 1.14 4.73
C PRO A 148 -11.28 2.05 5.73
N PHE A 149 -12.15 2.91 5.22
CA PHE A 149 -13.28 3.43 5.97
C PHE A 149 -14.55 2.81 5.39
#